data_AF-A0A1G6VSU1-F1
#
_entry.id   AF-A0A1G6VSU1-F1
#
_cell.length_a   1.000
_cell.length_b   1.000
_cell.length_c   1.000
_cell.angle_alpha   90.00
_cell.angle_beta   90.00
_cell.angle_gamma   90.00
#
_symmetry.space_group_name_H-M   'P 1'
#
loop_
_entity.id
_entity.type
_entity.pdbx_description
1 polymer ?
#
loop_
_entity_poly.entity_id
_entity_poly.type
_entity_poly.pdbx_seq_one_letter_code
_entity_poly.pdbx_strand_id
1 'polypeptide(L)' 'METKKALKFTLAIVAIIVGVTLFKQFDFKNLKFEQPALAVVYAITFVGTVYFLFKGERRK' A
#
# COMPACT_ATOMS: atom_id res chain seq x y z
N MET A 1 -19.43 14.40 -2.85
CA MET A 1 -18.32 14.02 -3.75
C MET A 1 -16.96 14.34 -3.13
N GLU A 2 -16.85 15.39 -2.31
CA GLU A 2 -15.64 15.80 -1.57
C GLU A 2 -15.01 14.71 -0.68
N THR A 3 -15.79 14.03 0.16
CA THR A 3 -15.28 13.00 1.10
C THR A 3 -14.66 11.78 0.40
N LYS A 4 -15.18 11.40 -0.77
CA LYS A 4 -14.59 10.30 -1.56
C LYS A 4 -13.22 10.69 -2.13
N LYS A 5 -13.05 11.95 -2.51
CA LYS A 5 -11.79 12.49 -3.06
C LYS A 5 -10.74 12.61 -1.96
N ALA A 6 -11.12 13.12 -0.78
CA ALA A 6 -10.26 13.16 0.39
C ALA A 6 -9.82 11.75 0.83
N LEU A 7 -10.74 10.79 0.87
CA LEU A 7 -10.42 9.41 1.24
C LEU A 7 -9.48 8.73 0.23
N LYS A 8 -9.68 8.92 -1.08
CA LYS A 8 -8.73 8.45 -2.10
C LYS A 8 -7.35 9.07 -1.94
N PHE A 9 -7.28 10.37 -1.62
CA PHE A 9 -6.01 11.06 -1.38
C PHE A 9 -5.26 10.49 -0.17
N THR A 10 -5.96 10.27 0.95
CA THR A 10 -5.37 9.63 2.13
C THR A 10 -4.90 8.20 1.83
N LEU A 11 -5.71 7.40 1.14
CA LEU A 11 -5.31 6.04 0.73
C LEU A 11 -4.08 6.04 -0.19
N ALA A 12 -3.97 7.01 -1.10
CA ALA A 12 -2.80 7.16 -1.96
C ALA A 12 -1.53 7.47 -1.16
N ILE A 13 -1.60 8.36 -0.17
CA ILE A 13 -0.48 8.66 0.74
C ILE A 13 -0.06 7.39 1.49
N VAL A 14 -1.02 6.66 2.08
CA VAL A 14 -0.75 5.41 2.80
C VAL A 14 -0.09 4.39 1.87
N ALA A 15 -0.61 4.21 0.66
CA ALA A 15 -0.04 3.29 -0.32
C ALA A 15 1.42 3.66 -0.66
N ILE A 16 1.73 4.93 -0.87
CA ILE A 16 3.10 5.40 -1.14
C ILE A 16 4.02 5.10 0.05
N ILE A 17 3.61 5.46 1.27
CA ILE A 17 4.44 5.25 2.46
C ILE A 17 4.72 3.76 2.66
N VAL A 18 3.67 2.92 2.66
CA VAL A 18 3.82 1.47 2.89
C VAL A 18 4.62 0.82 1.76
N GLY A 19 4.40 1.22 0.50
CA GLY A 19 5.16 0.73 -0.65
C GLY A 19 6.64 1.08 -0.56
N VAL A 20 6.99 2.32 -0.19
CA VAL A 20 8.38 2.74 0.02
C VAL A 20 9.01 1.99 1.19
N THR A 21 8.27 1.78 2.28
CA THR A 21 8.77 1.04 3.45
C THR A 21 9.07 -0.42 3.08
N LEU A 22 8.17 -1.10 2.38
CA LEU A 22 8.40 -2.46 1.88
C LEU A 22 9.63 -2.52 0.97
N PHE A 23 9.76 -1.58 0.03
CA PHE A 23 10.91 -1.54 -0.88
C PHE A 23 12.23 -1.34 -0.12
N LYS A 24 12.26 -0.49 0.91
CA LYS A 24 13.46 -0.21 1.71
C LYS A 24 13.81 -1.33 2.68
N GLN A 25 12.82 -2.01 3.25
CA GLN A 25 13.04 -3.11 4.21
C GLN A 25 13.35 -4.45 3.54
N PHE A 26 13.19 -4.54 2.22
CA PHE A 26 13.53 -5.74 1.48
C PHE A 26 15.03 -5.80 1.20
N ASP A 27 15.68 -6.80 1.77
CA ASP A 27 17.07 -7.14 1.45
C ASP A 27 17.10 -7.88 0.11
N PHE A 28 17.41 -7.16 -0.96
CA PHE A 28 17.54 -7.71 -2.32
C PHE A 28 18.70 -8.70 -2.47
N LYS A 29 19.68 -8.69 -1.56
CA LYS A 29 20.82 -9.63 -1.60
C LYS A 29 20.42 -10.99 -1.05
N ASN A 30 19.70 -11.02 0.07
CA ASN A 30 19.27 -12.25 0.72
C ASN A 30 17.82 -12.67 0.38
N LEU A 31 17.10 -11.84 -0.38
CA LEU A 31 15.68 -12.01 -0.77
C LEU A 31 14.74 -12.16 0.44
N LYS A 32 14.98 -11.38 1.49
CA LYS A 32 14.25 -11.46 2.76
C LYS A 32 13.91 -10.07 3.28
N PHE A 33 12.87 -9.98 4.09
CA PHE A 33 12.60 -8.79 4.89
C PHE A 33 13.27 -8.92 6.25
N GLU A 34 13.81 -7.82 6.78
CA GLU A 34 14.37 -7.78 8.14
C GLU A 34 13.35 -8.22 9.21
N GLN A 35 12.09 -7.83 9.01
CA GLN A 35 10.98 -8.19 9.90
C GLN A 35 9.85 -8.86 9.11
N PRO A 36 9.90 -10.20 8.92
CA PRO A 36 8.98 -10.92 8.03
C PRO A 36 7.50 -10.75 8.41
N ALA A 37 7.18 -10.80 9.71
CA ALA A 37 5.80 -10.65 10.18
C ALA A 37 5.26 -9.24 9.89
N LEU A 38 6.07 -8.20 10.13
CA LEU A 38 5.67 -6.81 9.84
C LEU A 38 5.54 -6.59 8.33
N ALA A 39 6.45 -7.15 7.54
CA ALA A 39 6.41 -7.08 6.09
C ALA A 39 5.13 -7.71 5.52
N VAL A 40 4.65 -8.82 6.08
CA VAL A 40 3.36 -9.43 5.69
C VAL A 40 2.19 -8.48 5.99
N VAL A 41 2.17 -7.85 7.17
CA VAL A 41 1.12 -6.87 7.52
C VAL A 41 1.14 -5.68 6.57
N TYR A 42 2.31 -5.16 6.25
CA TYR A 42 2.49 -4.07 5.28
C TYR A 42 2.09 -4.49 3.87
N ALA A 43 2.44 -5.71 3.43
CA ALA A 43 2.06 -6.22 2.12
C ALA A 43 0.53 -6.36 1.99
N ILE A 44 -0.14 -6.93 2.99
CA ILE A 44 -1.61 -7.04 3.01
C ILE A 44 -2.25 -5.65 2.99
N THR A 45 -1.74 -4.72 3.80
CA THR A 45 -2.22 -3.33 3.85
C THR A 45 -2.02 -2.62 2.51
N PHE A 46 -0.87 -2.81 1.87
CA PHE A 46 -0.55 -2.22 0.57
C PHE A 46 -1.47 -2.77 -0.53
N VAL A 47 -1.65 -4.09 -0.61
CA VAL A 47 -2.58 -4.72 -1.56
C VAL A 47 -4.01 -4.23 -1.32
N GLY A 48 -4.44 -4.16 -0.06
CA GLY A 48 -5.77 -3.66 0.30
C GLY A 48 -5.99 -2.21 -0.12
N THR A 49 -5.04 -1.31 0.21
CA THR A 49 -5.13 0.12 -0.13
C THR A 49 -5.12 0.34 -1.65
N VAL A 50 -4.22 -0.32 -2.39
CA VAL A 50 -4.19 -0.31 -3.86
C VAL A 50 -5.52 -0.81 -4.43
N TYR A 51 -6.01 -1.95 -3.96
CA TYR A 51 -7.30 -2.50 -4.42
C TYR A 51 -8.44 -1.51 -4.22
N PHE A 52 -8.60 -0.90 -3.04
CA PHE A 52 -9.65 0.08 -2.79
C PHE A 52 -9.49 1.37 -3.59
N LEU A 53 -8.26 1.79 -3.87
CA LEU A 53 -7.97 2.96 -4.70
C LEU A 53 -8.53 2.78 -6.13
N PHE A 54 -8.26 1.61 -6.73
CA PHE A 54 -8.60 1.29 -8.13
C PHE A 54 -9.97 0.62 -8.32
N LYS A 55 -10.57 0.04 -7.27
CA LYS A 55 -11.90 -0.62 -7.33
C LYS A 55 -13.02 0.33 -7.77
N GLY A 56 -12.83 1.64 -7.64
CA GLY A 56 -13.83 2.67 -7.95
C GLY A 56 -13.83 3.21 -9.38
N GLU A 57 -12.85 2.90 -10.24
CA GLU A 57 -12.84 3.41 -11.63
C GLU A 57 -13.84 2.69 -12.57
N ARG A 58 -14.35 1.51 -12.22
CA ARG A 58 -15.27 0.71 -13.08
C ARG A 58 -16.73 1.18 -13.13
N ARG A 59 -17.01 2.46 -12.88
CA ARG A 59 -18.32 3.08 -13.13
C ARG A 59 -18.13 4.49 -13.67
N LYS A 60 -17.63 4.60 -14.89
CA LYS A 60 -17.94 5.69 -15.82
C LYS A 60 -18.04 5.10 -17.21
#